data_AF-A0A3M1ZZB7-F1
#
_entry.id   AF-A0A3M1ZZB7-F1
#
_cell.length_a   1.000
_cell.length_b   1.000
_cell.length_c   1.000
_cell.angle_alpha   90.00
_cell.angle_beta   90.00
_cell.angle_gamma   90.00
#
_symmetry.space_group_name_H-M   'P 1'
#
loop_
_entity.id
_entity.type
_entity.pdbx_description
1 polymer ?
#
loop_
_entity_poly.entity_id
_entity_poly.type
_entity_poly.pdbx_seq_one_letter_code
_entity_poly.pdbx_strand_id
1 'polypeptide(L)'
;MPDGSPDGSRDLRLHDAVLEPAKVHVRLRDQDLCLDTDRRRALADALPALVPFPGRSYHRIFVVFDWDHRLPSELFVIRALCAYDADEAARIERMLDAREAAIGEDDLYPEFDVPDYDGIVGAETYVGVATLPDLVVEEFRLVGRRRADIDEDLARKLARKLERSDRFREVESSRRARRTLGGAMVAGWAPPFAAGGKGWAVEFWLLLEFDGHTGRAHVFCVDPDSGEIVTERTTRVQVG
;
A
#
# COMPACT_ATOMS: atom_id res chain seq x y z
N MET A 1 -11.10 6.59 43.61
CA MET A 1 -10.79 7.80 42.83
C MET A 1 -9.60 8.46 43.51
N PRO A 2 -8.51 8.78 42.80
CA PRO A 2 -8.34 8.96 41.34
C PRO A 2 -7.93 7.63 40.68
N ASP A 3 -8.50 7.18 39.55
CA ASP A 3 -8.51 7.71 38.18
C ASP A 3 -7.11 8.06 37.65
N GLY A 4 -6.63 7.18 36.77
CA GLY A 4 -5.41 7.35 35.99
C GLY A 4 -5.43 6.30 34.88
N SER A 5 -6.38 6.40 33.96
CA SER A 5 -6.28 5.73 32.66
C SER A 5 -5.38 6.57 31.76
N PRO A 6 -4.18 6.13 31.37
CA PRO A 6 -3.44 6.76 30.30
C PRO A 6 -3.73 5.95 29.03
N ASP A 7 -4.65 6.43 28.19
CA ASP A 7 -4.27 6.74 26.82
C ASP A 7 -5.44 7.44 26.14
N GLY A 8 -5.32 8.75 25.98
CA GLY A 8 -6.10 9.43 24.96
C GLY A 8 -5.58 8.91 23.64
N SER A 9 -6.27 7.91 23.06
CA SER A 9 -6.04 7.39 21.72
C SER A 9 -5.79 8.55 20.76
N ARG A 10 -4.52 8.87 20.53
CA ARG A 10 -4.13 9.84 19.54
C ARG A 10 -4.41 9.14 18.22
N ASP A 11 -5.34 9.67 17.43
CA ASP A 11 -5.53 9.22 16.06
C ASP A 11 -4.21 9.43 15.33
N LEU A 12 -3.38 8.38 15.24
CA LEU A 12 -2.10 8.43 14.55
C LEU A 12 -2.37 8.55 13.06
N ARG A 13 -1.79 9.58 12.44
CA ARG A 13 -1.95 9.87 11.01
C ARG A 13 -0.63 9.65 10.32
N LEU A 14 -0.69 9.09 9.11
CA LEU A 14 0.48 8.99 8.24
C LEU A 14 1.13 10.36 8.01
N HIS A 15 0.31 11.40 7.88
CA HIS A 15 0.78 12.78 7.76
C HIS A 15 1.77 13.17 8.87
N ASP A 16 1.40 12.94 10.14
CA ASP A 16 2.26 13.24 11.28
C ASP A 16 3.53 12.38 11.26
N ALA A 17 3.41 11.09 10.93
CA ALA A 17 4.54 10.16 10.86
C ALA A 17 5.57 10.52 9.76
N VAL A 18 5.14 11.13 8.66
CA VAL A 18 6.03 11.62 7.59
C VAL A 18 6.87 12.82 8.06
N LEU A 19 6.31 13.64 8.96
CA LEU A 19 6.97 14.82 9.53
C LEU A 19 7.94 14.46 10.65
N GLU A 20 7.79 13.30 11.28
CA GLU A 20 8.74 12.78 12.27
C GLU A 20 10.08 12.37 11.61
N PRO A 21 11.18 12.25 12.39
CA PRO A 21 12.43 11.71 11.89
C PRO A 21 12.24 10.32 11.26
N ALA A 22 12.43 10.25 9.95
CA ALA A 22 12.27 9.04 9.15
C ALA A 22 13.64 8.49 8.74
N LYS A 23 13.76 7.16 8.62
CA LYS A 23 14.95 6.55 8.02
C LYS A 23 14.98 6.91 6.53
N VAL A 24 16.16 7.25 6.03
CA VAL A 24 16.38 7.65 4.63
C VAL A 24 17.51 6.79 4.09
N HIS A 25 17.29 6.13 2.96
CA HIS A 25 18.29 5.28 2.33
C HIS A 25 19.54 6.08 1.95
N VAL A 26 20.72 5.49 2.16
CA VAL A 26 22.01 6.20 2.01
C VAL A 26 22.21 6.75 0.61
N ARG A 27 21.80 6.00 -0.43
CA ARG A 27 21.90 6.43 -1.83
C ARG A 27 21.07 7.68 -2.15
N LEU A 28 19.99 7.94 -1.41
CA LEU A 28 19.24 9.20 -1.53
C LEU A 28 19.99 10.34 -0.82
N ARG A 29 20.67 10.04 0.29
CA ARG A 29 21.50 11.02 1.01
C ARG A 29 22.69 11.45 0.18
N ASP A 30 23.38 10.51 -0.47
CA ASP A 30 24.55 10.76 -1.33
C ASP A 30 24.24 11.68 -2.53
N GLN A 31 22.97 11.70 -2.95
CA GLN A 31 22.46 12.52 -4.06
C GLN A 31 21.84 13.85 -3.60
N ASP A 32 21.99 14.21 -2.32
CA ASP A 32 21.34 15.39 -1.70
C ASP A 32 19.81 15.39 -1.84
N LEU A 33 19.18 14.20 -1.94
CA LEU A 33 17.73 14.02 -2.04
C LEU A 33 17.05 13.88 -0.67
N CYS A 34 17.75 14.24 0.41
CA CYS A 34 17.13 14.36 1.72
C CYS A 34 16.02 15.42 1.69
N LEU A 35 14.82 15.03 2.11
CA LEU A 35 13.70 15.95 2.17
C LEU A 35 13.85 16.90 3.35
N ASP A 36 13.96 18.19 3.05
CA ASP A 36 13.79 19.26 4.03
C ASP A 36 12.36 19.29 4.60
N THR A 37 12.15 20.13 5.61
CA THR A 37 10.86 20.23 6.31
C THR A 37 9.70 20.60 5.39
N ASP A 38 9.91 21.48 4.42
CA ASP A 38 8.83 21.96 3.55
C ASP A 38 8.47 20.92 2.50
N ARG A 39 9.46 20.24 1.92
CA ARG A 39 9.25 19.09 1.01
C ARG A 39 8.60 17.91 1.74
N ARG A 40 8.99 17.64 2.99
CA ARG A 40 8.30 16.63 3.83
C ARG A 40 6.84 16.98 4.07
N ARG A 41 6.52 18.25 4.33
CA ARG A 41 5.14 18.70 4.50
C ARG A 41 4.34 18.56 3.21
N ALA A 42 4.89 19.01 2.08
CA ALA A 42 4.25 18.84 0.78
C ALA A 42 3.99 17.35 0.46
N LEU A 43 4.94 16.47 0.77
CA LEU A 43 4.77 15.03 0.60
C LEU A 43 3.70 14.47 1.56
N ALA A 44 3.71 14.87 2.82
CA ALA A 44 2.71 14.45 3.81
C ALA A 44 1.30 14.86 3.38
N ASP A 45 1.13 16.06 2.82
CA ASP A 45 -0.14 16.58 2.30
C ASP A 45 -0.60 15.84 1.02
N ALA A 46 0.34 15.34 0.21
CA ALA A 46 0.05 14.59 -1.00
C ALA A 46 -0.33 13.12 -0.75
N LEU A 47 0.11 12.56 0.38
CA LEU A 47 -0.18 11.17 0.75
C LEU A 47 -1.62 11.00 1.24
N PRO A 48 -2.27 9.87 0.93
CA PRO A 48 -3.63 9.62 1.39
C PRO A 48 -3.67 9.44 2.91
N ALA A 49 -4.81 9.80 3.51
CA ALA A 49 -5.08 9.43 4.89
C ALA A 49 -5.21 7.90 5.02
N LEU A 50 -4.45 7.31 5.93
CA LEU A 50 -4.59 5.90 6.28
C LEU A 50 -5.75 5.70 7.24
N VAL A 51 -6.47 4.61 7.06
CA VAL A 51 -7.52 4.16 7.95
C VAL A 51 -7.13 2.76 8.42
N PRO A 52 -6.98 2.51 9.73
CA PRO A 52 -6.67 1.19 10.24
C PRO A 52 -7.65 0.14 9.72
N PHE A 53 -7.18 -1.09 9.57
CA PHE A 53 -8.04 -2.22 9.25
C PHE A 53 -9.19 -2.34 10.27
N PRO A 54 -10.39 -2.80 9.87
CA PRO A 54 -11.56 -2.80 10.74
C PRO A 54 -11.31 -3.46 12.11
N GLY A 55 -11.73 -2.77 13.18
CA GLY A 55 -11.53 -3.21 14.56
C GLY A 55 -10.11 -3.02 15.10
N ARG A 56 -9.24 -2.31 14.39
CA ARG A 56 -7.88 -1.98 14.81
C ARG A 56 -7.69 -0.48 15.00
N SER A 57 -6.62 -0.14 15.70
CA SER A 57 -6.09 1.21 15.85
C SER A 57 -4.59 1.14 15.64
N TYR A 58 -4.00 2.13 14.99
CA TYR A 58 -2.54 2.19 14.90
C TYR A 58 -1.95 2.52 16.27
N HIS A 59 -0.96 1.75 16.67
CA HIS A 59 -0.08 2.07 17.80
C HIS A 59 1.14 2.86 17.35
N ARG A 60 1.66 2.57 16.15
CA ARG A 60 2.77 3.32 15.53
C ARG A 60 2.75 3.18 14.01
N ILE A 61 3.18 4.21 13.31
CA ILE A 61 3.44 4.18 11.86
C ILE A 61 4.90 4.60 11.67
N PHE A 62 5.71 3.74 11.06
CA PHE A 62 7.08 4.07 10.68
C PHE A 62 7.09 4.47 9.22
N VAL A 63 7.74 5.59 8.90
CA VAL A 63 7.97 6.01 7.52
C VAL A 63 9.44 5.83 7.18
N VAL A 64 9.69 5.21 6.03
CA VAL A 64 11.02 5.04 5.44
C VAL A 64 11.02 5.60 4.04
N PHE A 65 12.05 6.37 3.73
CA PHE A 65 12.33 6.84 2.38
C PHE A 65 13.43 6.00 1.77
N ASP A 66 13.07 5.24 0.76
CA ASP A 66 13.87 4.22 0.13
C ASP A 66 14.15 4.56 -1.34
N TRP A 67 15.14 3.91 -1.93
CA TRP A 67 15.61 4.22 -3.29
C TRP A 67 15.09 3.24 -4.34
N ASP A 68 15.29 3.60 -5.60
CA ASP A 68 14.83 2.88 -6.78
C ASP A 68 15.87 1.92 -7.39
N HIS A 69 16.98 1.68 -6.68
CA HIS A 69 18.16 0.95 -7.16
C HIS A 69 18.73 1.49 -8.48
N ARG A 70 18.57 2.80 -8.73
CA ARG A 70 19.12 3.46 -9.91
C ARG A 70 19.98 4.65 -9.50
N LEU A 71 21.07 4.86 -10.25
CA LEU A 71 21.95 6.01 -10.11
C LEU A 71 22.06 6.77 -11.44
N PRO A 72 21.68 8.06 -11.52
CA PRO A 72 20.96 8.81 -10.48
C PRO A 72 19.54 8.24 -10.26
N SER A 73 18.99 8.44 -9.07
CA SER A 73 17.62 8.04 -8.74
C SER A 73 16.63 8.93 -9.49
N GLU A 74 15.64 8.31 -10.13
CA GLU A 74 14.53 9.00 -10.80
C GLU A 74 13.27 8.96 -9.94
N LEU A 75 13.18 7.98 -9.04
CA LEU A 75 12.04 7.74 -8.18
C LEU A 75 12.44 7.75 -6.70
N PHE A 76 11.45 8.06 -5.88
CA PHE A 76 11.53 8.09 -4.43
C PHE A 76 10.51 7.10 -3.88
N VAL A 77 10.97 6.03 -3.23
CA VAL A 77 10.10 4.98 -2.69
C VAL A 77 9.73 5.33 -1.26
N ILE A 78 8.43 5.32 -0.95
CA ILE A 78 7.91 5.66 0.38
C ILE A 78 7.31 4.41 0.99
N ARG A 79 7.82 3.96 2.13
CA ARG A 79 7.29 2.80 2.86
C ARG A 79 6.66 3.27 4.16
N ALA A 80 5.38 2.98 4.35
CA ALA A 80 4.71 3.14 5.64
C ALA A 80 4.47 1.77 6.26
N LEU A 81 5.08 1.53 7.41
CA LEU A 81 5.00 0.27 8.17
C LEU A 81 4.15 0.53 9.41
N CYS A 82 2.93 -0.02 9.44
CA CYS A 82 2.00 0.19 10.55
C CYS A 82 2.08 -0.96 11.56
N ALA A 83 2.01 -0.63 12.84
CA ALA A 83 1.86 -1.56 13.96
C ALA A 83 0.58 -1.25 14.73
N TYR A 84 -0.14 -2.29 15.18
CA TYR A 84 -1.34 -2.12 16.00
C TYR A 84 -1.05 -2.20 17.51
N ASP A 85 0.12 -2.71 17.89
CA ASP A 85 0.55 -2.80 19.28
C ASP A 85 2.06 -2.56 19.45
N ALA A 86 2.49 -2.48 20.71
CA ALA A 86 3.88 -2.18 21.08
C ALA A 86 4.85 -3.30 20.69
N ASP A 87 4.43 -4.57 20.71
CA ASP A 87 5.28 -5.70 20.37
C ASP A 87 5.58 -5.73 18.87
N GLU A 88 4.57 -5.46 18.05
CA GLU A 88 4.71 -5.27 16.61
C GLU A 88 5.60 -4.07 16.29
N ALA A 89 5.40 -2.94 16.96
CA ALA A 89 6.21 -1.75 16.76
C ALA A 89 7.68 -2.00 17.11
N ALA A 90 7.96 -2.62 18.25
CA ALA A 90 9.31 -2.97 18.67
C ALA A 90 9.96 -3.97 17.70
N ARG A 91 9.19 -4.88 17.09
CA ARG A 91 9.70 -5.80 16.06
C ARG A 91 10.09 -5.05 14.79
N ILE A 92 9.25 -4.14 14.30
CA ILE A 92 9.55 -3.31 13.12
C ILE A 92 10.81 -2.48 13.36
N GLU A 93 10.90 -1.82 14.51
CA GLU A 93 12.06 -0.99 14.88
C GLU A 93 13.36 -1.80 14.88
N ARG A 94 13.38 -2.99 15.49
CA ARG A 94 14.55 -3.89 15.43
C ARG A 94 14.92 -4.30 14.00
N MET A 95 13.94 -4.55 13.13
CA MET A 95 14.21 -4.89 11.74
C MET A 95 14.78 -3.71 10.95
N LEU A 96 14.28 -2.49 11.21
CA LEU A 96 14.80 -1.26 10.61
C LEU A 96 16.23 -0.99 11.05
N ASP A 97 16.52 -1.09 12.34
CA ASP A 97 17.87 -0.85 12.87
C ASP A 97 18.86 -1.92 12.37
N ALA A 98 18.44 -3.18 12.30
CA ALA A 98 19.27 -4.24 11.72
C ALA A 98 19.54 -4.01 10.23
N ARG A 99 18.55 -3.51 9.47
CA ARG A 99 18.75 -3.18 8.05
C ARG A 99 19.65 -1.96 7.87
N GLU A 100 19.49 -0.92 8.68
CA GLU A 100 20.37 0.26 8.63
C GLU A 100 21.82 -0.10 8.95
N ALA A 101 22.06 -1.00 9.92
CA ALA A 101 23.38 -1.52 10.20
C ALA A 101 23.98 -2.28 9.01
N ALA A 102 23.21 -3.19 8.39
CA ALA A 102 23.65 -3.92 7.21
C ALA A 102 23.97 -3.00 6.03
N ILE A 103 23.14 -1.98 5.78
CA ILE A 103 23.40 -0.95 4.77
C ILE A 103 24.72 -0.25 5.05
N GLY A 104 24.96 0.15 6.30
CA GLY A 104 26.19 0.84 6.69
C GLY A 104 27.45 -0.03 6.59
N GLU A 105 27.33 -1.35 6.79
CA GLU A 105 28.44 -2.30 6.60
C GLU A 105 28.80 -2.47 5.11
N ASP A 106 27.79 -2.50 4.24
CA ASP A 106 27.97 -2.72 2.80
C ASP A 106 28.22 -1.42 2.01
N ASP A 107 27.98 -0.25 2.60
CA ASP A 107 28.17 1.06 1.97
C ASP A 107 29.64 1.50 1.88
N LEU A 108 30.42 0.75 1.09
CA LEU A 108 31.84 1.02 0.88
C LEU A 108 32.09 1.98 -0.28
N TYR A 109 31.26 1.93 -1.32
CA TYR A 109 31.35 2.82 -2.48
C TYR A 109 29.95 3.20 -3.01
N PRO A 110 29.72 4.48 -3.35
CA PRO A 110 28.40 4.97 -3.79
C PRO A 110 27.85 4.29 -5.04
N GLU A 111 28.72 3.81 -5.94
CA GLU A 111 28.32 3.15 -7.18
C GLU A 111 27.81 1.71 -7.00
N PHE A 112 28.05 1.09 -5.85
CA PHE A 112 27.59 -0.27 -5.60
C PHE A 112 26.22 -0.30 -4.94
N ASP A 113 25.46 -1.30 -5.36
CA ASP A 113 24.17 -1.64 -4.80
C ASP A 113 24.33 -2.09 -3.34
N VAL A 114 23.46 -1.59 -2.48
CA VAL A 114 23.38 -1.95 -1.06
C VAL A 114 21.96 -2.39 -0.75
N PRO A 115 21.74 -3.19 0.31
CA PRO A 115 20.40 -3.60 0.68
C PRO A 115 19.45 -2.40 0.82
N ASP A 116 18.22 -2.52 0.34
CA ASP A 116 17.20 -1.46 0.54
C ASP A 116 16.43 -1.69 1.84
N TYR A 117 15.22 -1.13 1.99
CA TYR A 117 14.33 -1.48 3.11
C TYR A 117 13.21 -2.46 2.73
N ASP A 118 13.31 -3.13 1.57
CA ASP A 118 12.33 -4.14 1.18
C ASP A 118 12.37 -5.39 2.07
N GLY A 119 11.23 -6.06 2.13
CA GLY A 119 11.02 -7.25 2.97
C GLY A 119 10.74 -6.95 4.44
N ILE A 120 10.87 -5.69 4.90
CA ILE A 120 10.39 -5.30 6.23
C ILE A 120 8.88 -5.08 6.16
N VAL A 121 8.15 -5.84 6.98
CA VAL A 121 6.67 -5.85 6.95
C VAL A 121 6.10 -5.42 8.29
N GLY A 122 5.15 -4.50 8.24
CA GLY A 122 4.26 -4.16 9.35
C GLY A 122 3.02 -5.06 9.37
N ALA A 123 2.11 -4.76 10.28
CA ALA A 123 0.77 -5.36 10.29
C ALA A 123 -0.06 -4.90 9.07
N GLU A 124 0.14 -3.65 8.67
CA GLU A 124 -0.16 -3.12 7.33
C GLU A 124 1.14 -2.52 6.77
N THR A 125 1.44 -2.77 5.51
CA THR A 125 2.55 -2.13 4.80
C THR A 125 2.00 -1.42 3.59
N TYR A 126 2.32 -0.14 3.46
CA TYR A 126 2.02 0.64 2.27
C TYR A 126 3.30 1.03 1.57
N VAL A 127 3.28 0.95 0.24
CA VAL A 127 4.38 1.38 -0.62
C VAL A 127 3.85 2.41 -1.58
N GLY A 128 4.52 3.55 -1.63
CA GLY A 128 4.32 4.60 -2.61
C GLY A 128 5.56 4.85 -3.45
N VAL A 129 5.33 5.46 -4.60
CA VAL A 129 6.37 5.91 -5.52
C VAL A 129 6.09 7.35 -5.86
N ALA A 130 7.09 8.20 -5.68
CA ALA A 130 7.04 9.60 -6.09
C ALA A 130 8.14 9.90 -7.10
N THR A 131 7.83 10.68 -8.14
CA THR A 131 8.83 11.11 -9.13
C THR A 131 9.66 12.26 -8.62
N LEU A 132 10.96 12.26 -8.94
CA LEU A 132 11.87 13.34 -8.60
C LEU A 132 12.00 14.36 -9.75
N PRO A 133 12.30 15.63 -9.44
CA PRO A 133 12.50 16.22 -8.11
C PRO A 133 11.21 16.67 -7.41
N ASP A 134 10.09 16.71 -8.13
CA ASP A 134 8.84 17.37 -7.71
C ASP A 134 8.03 16.59 -6.65
N LEU A 135 8.41 15.34 -6.36
CA LEU A 135 7.76 14.44 -5.41
C LEU A 135 6.28 14.20 -5.70
N VAL A 136 5.92 14.11 -6.98
CA VAL A 136 4.57 13.76 -7.39
C VAL A 136 4.35 12.28 -7.11
N VAL A 137 3.50 11.97 -6.12
CA VAL A 137 3.14 10.60 -5.75
C VAL A 137 2.27 10.00 -6.87
N GLU A 138 2.84 9.07 -7.64
CA GLU A 138 2.16 8.42 -8.76
C GLU A 138 1.34 7.22 -8.32
N GLU A 139 1.86 6.48 -7.33
CA GLU A 139 1.24 5.30 -6.78
C GLU A 139 1.39 5.29 -5.27
N PHE A 140 0.35 4.84 -4.57
CA PHE A 140 0.41 4.49 -3.16
C PHE A 140 -0.53 3.30 -2.93
N ARG A 141 -0.02 2.18 -2.45
CA ARG A 141 -0.79 0.93 -2.36
C ARG A 141 -0.50 0.16 -1.08
N LEU A 142 -1.52 -0.52 -0.59
CA LEU A 142 -1.36 -1.56 0.43
C LEU A 142 -0.68 -2.78 -0.20
N VAL A 143 0.32 -3.33 0.47
CA VAL A 143 1.04 -4.54 0.06
C VAL A 143 1.14 -5.54 1.21
N GLY A 144 1.67 -6.73 0.90
CA GLY A 144 1.97 -7.75 1.88
C GLY A 144 0.74 -8.53 2.38
N ARG A 145 0.93 -9.20 3.52
CA ARG A 145 0.01 -10.24 4.01
C ARG A 145 -1.40 -9.74 4.22
N ARG A 146 -1.59 -8.54 4.78
CA ARG A 146 -2.92 -7.99 5.07
C ARG A 146 -3.78 -7.84 3.83
N ARG A 147 -3.19 -7.47 2.69
CA ARG A 147 -3.90 -7.39 1.41
C ARG A 147 -4.48 -8.75 1.00
N ALA A 148 -3.74 -9.83 1.23
CA ALA A 148 -4.16 -11.19 0.88
C ALA A 148 -5.04 -11.87 1.94
N ASP A 149 -5.14 -11.31 3.16
CA ASP A 149 -5.82 -11.90 4.32
C ASP A 149 -7.34 -11.71 4.26
N ILE A 150 -7.98 -12.33 3.26
CA ILE A 150 -9.44 -12.36 3.11
C ILE A 150 -9.95 -13.73 3.51
N ASP A 151 -10.93 -13.75 4.40
CA ASP A 151 -11.67 -14.96 4.76
C ASP A 151 -12.35 -15.57 3.52
N GLU A 152 -12.18 -16.88 3.33
CA GLU A 152 -12.62 -17.56 2.11
C GLU A 152 -14.15 -17.59 1.98
N ASP A 153 -14.88 -17.66 3.10
CA ASP A 153 -16.34 -17.63 3.10
C ASP A 153 -16.88 -16.24 2.75
N LEU A 154 -16.27 -15.18 3.30
CA LEU A 154 -16.54 -13.80 2.91
C LEU A 154 -16.28 -13.61 1.41
N ALA A 155 -15.11 -14.03 0.93
CA ALA A 155 -14.72 -13.93 -0.48
C ALA A 155 -15.75 -14.62 -1.41
N ARG A 156 -16.13 -15.86 -1.09
CA ARG A 156 -17.15 -16.61 -1.84
C ARG A 156 -18.54 -15.98 -1.77
N LYS A 157 -18.93 -15.43 -0.62
CA LYS A 157 -20.22 -14.73 -0.44
C LYS A 157 -20.27 -13.49 -1.34
N LEU A 158 -19.23 -12.67 -1.29
CA LEU A 158 -19.14 -11.44 -2.07
C LEU A 158 -19.05 -11.73 -3.58
N ALA A 159 -18.24 -12.71 -3.99
CA ALA A 159 -18.14 -13.12 -5.39
C ALA A 159 -19.51 -13.50 -5.97
N ARG A 160 -20.26 -14.35 -5.27
CA ARG A 160 -21.61 -14.77 -5.69
C ARG A 160 -22.60 -13.62 -5.77
N LYS A 161 -22.47 -12.61 -4.90
CA LYS A 161 -23.32 -11.42 -4.95
C LYS A 161 -22.94 -10.53 -6.12
N LEU A 162 -21.65 -10.29 -6.33
CA LEU A 162 -21.11 -9.51 -7.44
C LEU A 162 -21.53 -10.12 -8.78
N GLU A 163 -21.35 -11.42 -8.99
CA GLU A 163 -21.72 -12.14 -10.22
C GLU A 163 -23.23 -12.10 -10.52
N ARG A 164 -24.06 -11.85 -9.49
CA ARG A 164 -25.52 -11.69 -9.65
C ARG A 164 -25.94 -10.24 -9.88
N SER A 165 -25.04 -9.28 -9.80
CA SER A 165 -25.35 -7.88 -10.05
C SER A 165 -25.51 -7.62 -11.55
N ASP A 166 -26.44 -6.73 -11.91
CA ASP A 166 -26.65 -6.34 -13.31
C ASP A 166 -25.40 -5.68 -13.88
N ARG A 167 -24.70 -4.89 -13.05
CA ARG A 167 -23.48 -4.20 -13.45
C ARG A 167 -22.37 -5.19 -13.82
N PHE A 168 -22.18 -6.25 -13.04
CA PHE A 168 -21.20 -7.29 -13.38
C PHE A 168 -21.54 -7.96 -14.71
N ARG A 169 -22.79 -8.35 -14.93
CA ARG A 169 -23.22 -9.01 -16.18
C ARG A 169 -23.04 -8.11 -17.40
N GLU A 170 -23.30 -6.81 -17.24
CA GLU A 170 -23.06 -5.82 -18.29
C GLU A 170 -21.57 -5.80 -18.69
N VAL A 171 -20.67 -5.63 -17.72
CA VAL A 171 -19.23 -5.62 -17.98
C VAL A 171 -18.75 -6.96 -18.54
N GLU A 172 -19.22 -8.07 -17.99
CA GLU A 172 -18.89 -9.41 -18.48
C GLU A 172 -19.32 -9.62 -19.95
N SER A 173 -20.51 -9.17 -20.32
CA SER A 173 -21.00 -9.26 -21.71
C SER A 173 -20.21 -8.40 -22.70
N SER A 174 -19.49 -7.39 -22.21
CA SER A 174 -18.60 -6.55 -23.04
C SER A 174 -17.25 -7.20 -23.38
N ARG A 175 -16.95 -8.37 -22.80
CA ARG A 175 -15.70 -9.11 -23.03
C ARG A 175 -15.53 -9.46 -24.51
N ARG A 176 -14.40 -9.05 -25.08
CA ARG A 176 -14.05 -9.37 -26.48
C ARG A 176 -13.34 -10.72 -26.65
N ALA A 177 -12.95 -11.36 -25.55
CA ALA A 177 -12.14 -12.56 -25.58
C ALA A 177 -12.89 -13.77 -26.20
N ARG A 178 -12.25 -14.43 -27.17
CA ARG A 178 -12.75 -15.67 -27.80
C ARG A 178 -12.66 -16.91 -26.89
N ARG A 179 -11.99 -16.79 -25.74
CA ARG A 179 -11.82 -17.83 -24.71
C ARG A 179 -12.38 -17.34 -23.39
N THR A 180 -12.92 -18.26 -22.58
CA THR A 180 -13.40 -17.97 -21.23
C THR A 180 -12.23 -17.56 -20.32
N LEU A 181 -12.13 -16.27 -19.97
CA LEU A 181 -11.11 -15.73 -19.06
C LEU A 181 -11.43 -15.93 -17.56
N GLY A 182 -12.36 -16.84 -17.25
CA GLY A 182 -12.84 -17.09 -15.89
C GLY A 182 -13.80 -15.99 -15.36
N GLY A 183 -14.30 -16.21 -14.14
CA GLY A 183 -15.11 -15.21 -13.41
C GLY A 183 -14.26 -14.10 -12.81
N ALA A 184 -14.86 -13.28 -11.94
CA ALA A 184 -14.09 -12.33 -11.15
C ALA A 184 -13.20 -13.07 -10.13
N MET A 185 -11.94 -12.65 -10.05
CA MET A 185 -10.99 -13.15 -9.07
C MET A 185 -10.83 -12.16 -7.93
N VAL A 186 -10.72 -12.65 -6.71
CA VAL A 186 -10.43 -11.81 -5.54
C VAL A 186 -8.97 -11.39 -5.61
N ALA A 187 -8.71 -10.09 -5.69
CA ALA A 187 -7.36 -9.54 -5.74
C ALA A 187 -6.80 -9.21 -4.35
N GLY A 188 -7.66 -8.87 -3.40
CA GLY A 188 -7.24 -8.53 -2.04
C GLY A 188 -8.09 -7.43 -1.39
N TRP A 189 -7.75 -7.09 -0.17
CA TRP A 189 -8.27 -5.91 0.50
C TRP A 189 -7.77 -4.64 -0.19
N ALA A 190 -8.68 -3.67 -0.33
CA ALA A 190 -8.41 -2.31 -0.77
C ALA A 190 -8.68 -1.35 0.40
N PRO A 191 -7.69 -0.52 0.79
CA PRO A 191 -7.91 0.53 1.78
C PRO A 191 -8.87 1.60 1.23
N PRO A 192 -9.49 2.42 2.09
CA PRO A 192 -10.53 3.38 1.67
C PRO A 192 -10.10 4.31 0.52
N PHE A 193 -8.87 4.84 0.57
CA PHE A 193 -8.36 5.73 -0.47
C PHE A 193 -8.23 5.02 -1.84
N ALA A 194 -7.85 3.73 -1.87
CA ALA A 194 -7.73 2.96 -3.10
C ALA A 194 -9.10 2.48 -3.61
N ALA A 195 -10.02 2.22 -2.68
CA ALA A 195 -11.41 1.88 -2.97
C ALA A 195 -12.26 3.10 -3.33
N GLY A 196 -11.75 4.34 -3.22
CA GLY A 196 -12.52 5.57 -3.46
C GLY A 196 -13.73 5.74 -2.54
N GLY A 197 -13.72 5.08 -1.37
CA GLY A 197 -14.82 5.03 -0.42
C GLY A 197 -14.39 5.47 0.97
N LYS A 198 -15.31 5.36 1.95
CA LYS A 198 -15.02 5.68 3.36
C LYS A 198 -14.49 4.47 4.15
N GLY A 199 -14.73 3.26 3.66
CA GLY A 199 -14.41 2.01 4.33
C GLY A 199 -13.51 1.12 3.49
N TRP A 200 -12.99 0.09 4.13
CA TRP A 200 -12.25 -0.98 3.48
C TRP A 200 -13.17 -1.76 2.53
N ALA A 201 -12.62 -2.19 1.39
CA ALA A 201 -13.36 -2.95 0.39
C ALA A 201 -12.59 -4.20 -0.02
N VAL A 202 -13.29 -5.19 -0.56
CA VAL A 202 -12.68 -6.34 -1.23
C VAL A 202 -12.62 -6.05 -2.72
N GLU A 203 -11.42 -6.14 -3.29
CA GLU A 203 -11.15 -5.88 -4.68
C GLU A 203 -11.32 -7.16 -5.51
N PHE A 204 -12.16 -7.09 -6.55
CA PHE A 204 -12.42 -8.17 -7.50
C PHE A 204 -11.97 -7.77 -8.89
N TRP A 205 -11.19 -8.61 -9.56
CA TRP A 205 -10.68 -8.37 -10.90
C TRP A 205 -11.37 -9.28 -11.90
N LEU A 206 -12.02 -8.68 -12.89
CA LEU A 206 -12.62 -9.35 -14.03
C LEU A 206 -11.76 -9.07 -15.27
N LEU A 207 -10.99 -10.06 -15.73
CA LEU A 207 -10.22 -9.92 -16.96
C LEU A 207 -11.17 -9.70 -18.15
N LEU A 208 -10.92 -8.65 -18.92
CA LEU A 208 -11.68 -8.29 -20.12
C LEU A 208 -11.00 -8.84 -21.37
N GLU A 209 -9.69 -8.69 -21.44
CA GLU A 209 -8.80 -9.08 -22.53
C GLU A 209 -7.45 -9.47 -21.91
N PHE A 210 -6.83 -10.55 -22.40
CA PHE A 210 -5.48 -10.95 -21.98
C PHE A 210 -4.83 -11.78 -23.09
N ASP A 211 -3.59 -11.44 -23.47
CA ASP A 211 -2.85 -12.10 -24.55
C ASP A 211 -1.73 -13.04 -24.05
N GLY A 212 -1.56 -13.17 -22.74
CA GLY A 212 -0.48 -13.93 -22.11
C GLY A 212 0.58 -13.04 -21.44
N HIS A 213 0.74 -11.79 -21.89
CA HIS A 213 1.71 -10.83 -21.37
C HIS A 213 1.04 -9.55 -20.87
N THR A 214 0.06 -9.05 -21.62
CA THR A 214 -0.69 -7.84 -21.30
C THR A 214 -2.19 -8.08 -21.41
N GLY A 215 -2.95 -7.28 -20.67
CA GLY A 215 -4.39 -7.34 -20.69
C GLY A 215 -5.06 -6.12 -20.09
N ARG A 216 -6.37 -6.21 -20.01
CA ARG A 216 -7.22 -5.25 -19.32
C ARG A 216 -8.09 -6.00 -18.33
N ALA A 217 -8.22 -5.46 -17.12
CA ALA A 217 -9.15 -5.93 -16.13
C ALA A 217 -10.13 -4.82 -15.78
N HIS A 218 -11.38 -5.20 -15.55
CA HIS A 218 -12.31 -4.37 -14.82
C HIS A 218 -12.22 -4.74 -13.35
N VAL A 219 -12.05 -3.74 -12.50
CA VAL A 219 -11.88 -3.88 -11.07
C VAL A 219 -13.17 -3.40 -10.41
N PHE A 220 -13.73 -4.24 -9.55
CA PHE A 220 -14.84 -3.90 -8.67
C PHE A 220 -14.32 -3.84 -7.23
N CYS A 221 -14.51 -2.72 -6.56
CA CYS A 221 -14.35 -2.64 -5.10
C CYS A 221 -15.72 -2.89 -4.48
N VAL A 222 -15.82 -3.90 -3.63
CA VAL A 222 -17.07 -4.34 -3.02
C VAL A 222 -16.99 -4.13 -1.51
N ASP A 223 -17.98 -3.45 -0.95
CA ASP A 223 -18.10 -3.30 0.50
C ASP A 223 -18.30 -4.68 1.16
N PRO A 224 -17.51 -5.05 2.18
CA PRO A 224 -17.57 -6.39 2.76
C PRO A 224 -18.86 -6.66 3.56
N ASP A 225 -19.50 -5.62 4.08
CA ASP A 225 -20.68 -5.73 4.94
C ASP A 225 -21.95 -5.76 4.11
N SER A 226 -22.13 -4.76 3.24
CA SER A 226 -23.29 -4.63 2.38
C SER A 226 -23.19 -5.55 1.18
N GLY A 227 -21.98 -5.81 0.65
CA GLY A 227 -21.75 -6.51 -0.60
C GLY A 227 -22.12 -5.72 -1.85
N GLU A 228 -22.23 -4.39 -1.73
CA GLU A 228 -22.46 -3.47 -2.85
C GLU A 228 -21.14 -3.04 -3.50
N ILE A 229 -21.19 -2.74 -4.80
CA ILE A 229 -20.07 -2.16 -5.53
C ILE A 229 -19.95 -0.70 -5.09
N VAL A 230 -18.83 -0.33 -4.45
CA VAL A 230 -18.59 1.04 -3.98
C VAL A 230 -17.89 1.88 -5.05
N THR A 231 -16.98 1.26 -5.80
CA THR A 231 -16.32 1.85 -6.95
C THR A 231 -15.95 0.78 -7.97
N GLU A 232 -15.76 1.22 -9.20
CA GLU A 232 -15.31 0.39 -10.30
C GLU A 232 -14.31 1.16 -11.17
N ARG A 233 -13.34 0.47 -11.75
CA ARG A 233 -12.35 1.07 -12.66
C ARG A 233 -11.82 0.04 -13.63
N THR A 234 -11.35 0.50 -14.79
CA THR A 234 -10.60 -0.37 -15.72
C THR A 234 -9.12 -0.12 -15.53
N THR A 235 -8.34 -1.19 -15.42
CA THR A 235 -6.87 -1.12 -15.32
C THR A 235 -6.22 -1.99 -16.38
N ARG A 236 -4.95 -1.70 -16.66
CA ARG A 236 -4.09 -2.59 -17.45
C ARG A 236 -3.53 -3.67 -16.52
N VAL A 237 -3.40 -4.87 -17.06
CA VAL A 237 -2.72 -5.99 -16.43
C VAL A 237 -1.47 -6.25 -17.24
N GLN A 238 -0.33 -6.36 -16.56
CA GLN A 238 0.92 -6.75 -17.18
C GLN A 238 1.53 -7.86 -16.33
N VAL A 239 1.84 -8.98 -16.99
CA VAL A 239 2.56 -10.10 -16.40
C VAL A 239 3.99 -9.98 -16.90
N GLY A 240 4.90 -9.69 -15.96
CA GLY A 240 6.35 -9.66 -16.16
C GLY A 240 6.98 -10.72 -15.27
#